data_AF-A0A7C6UNS8-F1
#
_entry.id   AF-A0A7C6UNS8-F1
#
_cell.length_a   1.000
_cell.length_b   1.000
_cell.length_c   1.000
_cell.angle_alpha   90.00
_cell.angle_beta   90.00
_cell.angle_gamma   90.00
#
_symmetry.space_group_name_H-M   'P 1'
#
loop_
_entity.id
_entity.type
_entity.pdbx_description
1 polymer ?
#
loop_
_entity_poly.entity_id
_entity_poly.type
_entity_poly.pdbx_seq_one_letter_code
_entity_poly.pdbx_strand_id
1 'polypeptide(L)'
;VPVEISGHQGVLNVQVVINKKNSTKVKTPMPVPQRIQKYNVEDIKDDLTLVSFAGITHVVVWNTIPSIKKFNIIKEKMEQEAKSQQNKEKTNALGVMFYQEEQQFLTPLVFVKSTNSLVWENSCGSGTVAIAAALAAKRKQSIDGLSVLQPGGEIGVKIKWDEDVEEAEIFGEVNLEAEGIVYVK
;
A
#
# COMPACT_ATOMS: atom_id res chain seq x y z
N VAL A 1 13.80 -11.07 14.39
CA VAL A 1 14.96 -10.90 13.48
C VAL A 1 15.13 -9.42 13.25
N PRO A 2 16.19 -8.80 13.80
CA PRO A 2 16.50 -7.40 13.53
C PRO A 2 17.05 -7.26 12.11
N VAL A 3 16.54 -6.30 11.34
CA VAL A 3 17.00 -5.99 9.97
C VAL A 3 17.11 -4.49 9.77
N GLU A 4 18.07 -4.07 8.96
CA GLU A 4 18.18 -2.69 8.46
C GLU A 4 17.71 -2.66 7.01
N ILE A 5 16.81 -1.72 6.68
CA ILE A 5 16.17 -1.63 5.37
C ILE A 5 16.33 -0.21 4.85
N SER A 6 16.72 -0.07 3.58
CA SER A 6 16.81 1.23 2.91
C SER A 6 15.47 1.98 2.99
N GLY A 7 15.51 3.24 3.42
CA GLY A 7 14.31 4.07 3.57
C GLY A 7 13.62 3.97 4.93
N HIS A 8 14.13 3.15 5.87
CA HIS A 8 13.74 3.14 7.27
C HIS A 8 14.90 3.62 8.14
N GLN A 9 14.63 4.52 9.09
CA GLN A 9 15.63 4.92 10.08
C GLN A 9 15.62 3.96 11.26
N GLY A 10 16.72 3.24 11.47
CA GLY A 10 16.90 2.31 12.58
C GLY A 10 16.65 0.85 12.20
N VAL A 11 16.53 0.01 13.23
CA VAL A 11 16.38 -1.44 13.10
C VAL A 11 14.92 -1.83 13.13
N LEU A 12 14.47 -2.55 12.10
CA LEU A 12 13.14 -3.14 12.04
C LEU A 12 13.16 -4.55 12.64
N ASN A 13 12.26 -4.83 13.58
CA ASN A 13 12.12 -6.16 14.16
C ASN A 13 11.07 -6.97 13.40
N VAL A 14 11.53 -7.93 12.60
CA VAL A 14 10.69 -8.83 11.81
C VAL A 14 10.52 -10.17 12.53
N GLN A 15 9.31 -10.71 12.53
CA GLN A 15 9.02 -12.04 13.06
C GLN A 15 8.99 -13.05 11.92
N VAL A 16 9.64 -14.19 12.13
CA VAL A 16 9.85 -15.23 11.13
C VAL A 16 9.56 -16.58 11.77
N VAL A 17 8.58 -17.30 11.23
CA VAL A 17 8.20 -18.64 11.68
C VAL A 17 8.39 -19.60 10.51
N ILE A 18 9.41 -20.46 10.61
CA ILE A 18 9.72 -21.46 9.60
C ILE A 18 8.69 -22.59 9.72
N ASN A 19 7.90 -22.82 8.67
CA ASN A 19 6.89 -23.88 8.68
C ASN A 19 7.42 -25.16 8.03
N LYS A 20 8.07 -25.05 6.87
CA LYS A 20 8.60 -26.18 6.08
C LYS A 20 9.90 -25.76 5.39
N LYS A 21 10.60 -26.73 4.78
CA LYS A 21 11.96 -26.57 4.22
C LYS A 21 12.14 -25.34 3.31
N ASN A 22 11.08 -24.86 2.62
CA ASN A 22 11.13 -23.71 1.71
C ASN A 22 9.98 -22.68 1.92
N SER A 23 9.22 -22.80 3.01
CA SER A 23 8.05 -21.95 3.29
C SER A 23 8.13 -21.38 4.70
N THR A 24 7.97 -20.06 4.79
CA THR A 24 8.09 -19.31 6.03
C THR A 24 6.97 -18.30 6.16
N LYS A 25 6.37 -18.20 7.35
CA LYS A 25 5.47 -17.10 7.69
C LYS A 25 6.30 -15.92 8.19
N VAL A 26 6.12 -14.78 7.55
CA VAL A 26 6.81 -13.55 7.89
C VAL A 26 5.77 -12.54 8.36
N LYS A 27 6.15 -11.76 9.36
CA LYS A 27 5.35 -10.70 9.94
C LYS A 27 6.26 -9.50 10.20
N THR A 28 5.90 -8.35 9.65
CA THR A 28 6.75 -7.16 9.68
C THR A 28 5.92 -5.91 9.97
N PRO A 29 6.39 -5.03 10.87
CA PRO A 29 5.82 -3.71 11.04
C PRO A 29 5.99 -2.90 9.74
N MET A 30 5.07 -1.97 9.51
CA MET A 30 4.99 -1.11 8.34
C MET A 30 4.92 0.36 8.77
N PRO A 31 5.37 1.30 7.93
CA PRO A 31 5.15 2.72 8.18
C PRO A 31 3.66 3.03 8.38
N VAL A 32 3.34 3.84 9.40
CA VAL A 32 1.99 4.37 9.58
C VAL A 32 1.72 5.48 8.56
N PRO A 33 0.47 5.64 8.08
CA PRO A 33 0.12 6.77 7.24
C PRO A 33 0.33 8.11 7.97
N GLN A 34 0.84 9.11 7.27
CA GLN A 34 0.93 10.49 7.75
C GLN A 34 -0.40 11.25 7.64
N ARG A 35 -1.29 10.78 6.74
CA ARG A 35 -2.60 11.39 6.52
C ARG A 35 -3.57 10.39 5.93
N ILE A 36 -4.79 10.36 6.46
CA ILE A 36 -5.93 9.64 5.89
C ILE A 36 -7.08 10.63 5.75
N GLN A 37 -7.63 10.78 4.55
CA GLN A 37 -8.77 11.66 4.34
C GLN A 37 -9.63 11.20 3.17
N LYS A 38 -10.92 11.55 3.21
CA LYS A 38 -11.78 11.45 2.03
C LYS A 38 -11.19 12.29 0.91
N TYR A 39 -11.18 11.75 -0.30
CA TYR A 39 -10.67 12.41 -1.48
C TYR A 39 -11.80 12.56 -2.50
N ASN A 40 -11.83 13.68 -3.22
CA ASN A 40 -12.84 13.93 -4.24
C ASN A 40 -12.12 14.38 -5.51
N VAL A 41 -12.48 13.75 -6.63
CA VAL A 41 -11.98 14.11 -7.96
C VAL A 41 -13.22 14.33 -8.81
N GLU A 42 -13.37 15.51 -9.40
CA GLU A 42 -14.64 15.96 -10.03
C GLU A 42 -15.19 14.96 -11.05
N ASP A 43 -14.31 14.35 -11.85
CA ASP A 43 -14.67 13.38 -12.90
C ASP A 43 -14.82 11.92 -12.40
N ILE A 44 -14.71 11.68 -11.09
CA ILE A 44 -14.82 10.36 -10.47
C ILE A 44 -15.88 10.39 -9.37
N LYS A 45 -16.97 9.65 -9.58
CA LYS A 45 -18.08 9.52 -8.61
C LYS A 45 -17.87 8.41 -7.57
N ASP A 46 -16.79 7.65 -7.68
CA ASP A 46 -16.47 6.55 -6.76
C ASP A 46 -16.14 7.10 -5.36
N ASP A 47 -16.28 6.27 -4.33
CA ASP A 47 -15.72 6.60 -3.01
C ASP A 47 -14.19 6.51 -3.09
N LEU A 48 -13.51 7.58 -2.69
CA LEU A 48 -12.05 7.67 -2.72
C LEU A 48 -11.52 8.04 -1.34
N THR A 49 -10.43 7.38 -0.95
CA THR A 49 -9.69 7.74 0.26
C THR A 49 -8.22 7.95 -0.08
N LEU A 50 -7.70 9.13 0.25
CA LEU A 50 -6.28 9.45 0.10
C LEU A 50 -5.56 9.07 1.37
N VAL A 51 -4.51 8.28 1.22
CA VAL A 51 -3.65 7.79 2.29
C VAL A 51 -2.20 8.12 1.94
N SER A 52 -1.60 9.05 2.67
CA SER A 52 -0.22 9.51 2.41
C SER A 52 0.76 8.85 3.35
N PHE A 53 1.88 8.39 2.81
CA PHE A 53 3.06 7.92 3.54
C PHE A 53 4.26 8.78 3.13
N ALA A 54 5.36 8.66 3.88
CA ALA A 54 6.63 9.22 3.44
C ALA A 54 7.03 8.62 2.07
N GLY A 55 7.21 9.47 1.06
CA GLY A 55 7.67 9.08 -0.29
C GLY A 55 6.61 8.56 -1.26
N ILE A 56 5.45 8.07 -0.79
CA ILE A 56 4.35 7.56 -1.63
C ILE A 56 2.99 7.99 -1.11
N THR A 57 2.06 8.32 -2.01
CA THR A 57 0.64 8.46 -1.66
C THR A 57 -0.17 7.42 -2.39
N HIS A 58 -1.11 6.82 -1.66
CA HIS A 58 -2.09 5.87 -2.18
C HIS A 58 -3.46 6.54 -2.23
N VAL A 59 -4.20 6.32 -3.31
CA VAL A 59 -5.62 6.64 -3.42
C VAL A 59 -6.37 5.32 -3.50
N VAL A 60 -7.12 4.99 -2.45
CA VAL A 60 -8.00 3.82 -2.43
C VAL A 60 -9.28 4.18 -3.17
N VAL A 61 -9.61 3.39 -4.18
CA VAL A 61 -10.84 3.48 -4.98
C VAL A 61 -11.72 2.30 -4.59
N TRP A 62 -12.82 2.57 -3.90
CA TRP A 62 -13.67 1.52 -3.33
C TRP A 62 -14.66 0.96 -4.37
N ASN A 63 -14.80 -0.36 -4.41
CA ASN A 63 -15.81 -1.13 -5.14
C ASN A 63 -15.92 -0.75 -6.62
N THR A 64 -14.76 -0.58 -7.26
CA THR A 64 -14.65 -0.02 -8.60
C THR A 64 -13.74 -0.86 -9.50
N ILE A 65 -14.18 -1.08 -10.74
CA ILE A 65 -13.37 -1.80 -11.75
C ILE A 65 -12.05 -1.04 -12.00
N PRO A 66 -10.89 -1.75 -11.93
CA PRO A 66 -9.59 -1.15 -12.20
C PRO A 66 -9.51 -0.49 -13.58
N SER A 67 -8.92 0.71 -13.65
CA SER A 67 -8.88 1.48 -14.89
C SER A 67 -7.71 2.45 -14.97
N ILE A 68 -6.94 2.37 -16.06
CA ILE A 68 -5.88 3.34 -16.39
C ILE A 68 -6.47 4.75 -16.58
N LYS A 69 -7.69 4.85 -17.14
CA LYS A 69 -8.35 6.16 -17.31
C LYS A 69 -8.61 6.83 -15.97
N LYS A 70 -9.17 6.09 -14.99
CA LYS A 70 -9.39 6.62 -13.63
C LYS A 70 -8.08 6.97 -12.96
N PHE A 71 -7.06 6.14 -13.12
CA PHE A 71 -5.70 6.43 -12.64
C PHE A 71 -5.18 7.77 -13.17
N ASN A 72 -5.27 8.01 -14.48
CA ASN A 72 -4.78 9.25 -15.09
C ASN A 72 -5.52 10.48 -14.57
N ILE A 73 -6.85 10.40 -14.43
CA ILE A 73 -7.67 11.48 -13.85
C ILE A 73 -7.24 11.79 -12.40
N ILE A 74 -7.04 10.76 -11.57
CA ILE A 74 -6.55 10.92 -10.19
C ILE A 74 -5.17 11.56 -10.18
N LYS A 75 -4.25 11.06 -11.03
CA LYS A 75 -2.89 11.57 -11.16
C LYS A 75 -2.87 13.05 -11.56
N GLU A 76 -3.63 13.42 -12.58
CA GLU A 76 -3.73 14.80 -13.06
C GLU A 76 -4.23 15.74 -11.97
N LYS A 77 -5.29 15.35 -11.25
CA LYS A 77 -5.80 16.11 -10.10
C LYS A 77 -4.74 16.29 -9.01
N MET A 78 -4.04 15.23 -8.64
CA MET A 78 -2.95 15.32 -7.66
C MET A 78 -1.80 16.21 -8.12
N GLU A 79 -1.43 16.16 -9.40
CA GLU A 79 -0.40 17.01 -9.98
C GLU A 79 -0.80 18.49 -10.01
N GLN A 80 -2.08 18.79 -10.27
CA GLN A 80 -2.62 20.14 -10.18
C GLN A 80 -2.58 20.68 -8.75
N GLU A 81 -2.99 19.87 -7.75
CA GLU A 81 -2.94 20.24 -6.34
C GLU A 81 -1.51 20.44 -5.82
N ALA A 82 -0.56 19.63 -6.29
CA ALA A 82 0.84 19.79 -5.94
C ALA A 82 1.45 21.07 -6.53
N LYS A 83 0.95 21.55 -7.69
CA LYS A 83 1.42 22.82 -8.29
C LYS A 83 0.88 24.04 -7.56
N SER A 84 -0.34 23.98 -7.03
CA SER A 84 -0.96 25.11 -6.30
C SER A 84 -0.40 25.26 -4.89
N GLN A 85 0.06 24.16 -4.26
CA GLN A 85 0.72 24.17 -2.97
C GLN A 85 2.23 24.40 -3.16
N GLN A 86 2.63 25.66 -3.31
CA GLN A 86 4.00 26.13 -3.63
C GLN A 86 5.17 25.54 -2.80
N ASN A 87 4.95 24.71 -1.77
CA ASN A 87 6.00 24.28 -0.84
C ASN A 87 5.75 22.96 -0.08
N LYS A 88 5.11 21.94 -0.67
CA LYS A 88 5.00 20.63 -0.02
C LYS A 88 5.70 19.51 -0.77
N GLU A 89 6.28 18.60 0.00
CA GLU A 89 7.02 17.41 -0.44
C GLU A 89 6.32 16.77 -1.64
N LYS A 90 7.01 16.79 -2.78
CA LYS A 90 6.53 16.10 -3.97
C LYS A 90 6.62 14.61 -3.67
N THR A 91 5.47 13.94 -3.57
CA THR A 91 5.42 12.48 -3.51
C THR A 91 6.13 11.92 -4.72
N ASN A 92 7.08 11.01 -4.51
CA ASN A 92 7.87 10.41 -5.59
C ASN A 92 7.09 9.31 -6.31
N ALA A 93 6.10 8.72 -5.63
CA ALA A 93 5.22 7.71 -6.19
C ALA A 93 3.74 7.98 -5.86
N LEU A 94 2.88 7.48 -6.75
CA LEU A 94 1.43 7.45 -6.60
C LEU A 94 0.96 6.01 -6.83
N GLY A 95 0.27 5.43 -5.86
CA GLY A 95 -0.49 4.20 -6.05
C GLY A 95 -1.99 4.48 -6.11
N VAL A 96 -2.70 3.85 -7.03
CA VAL A 96 -4.17 3.80 -7.04
C VAL A 96 -4.59 2.37 -6.73
N MET A 97 -5.20 2.19 -5.57
CA MET A 97 -5.57 0.91 -5.01
C MET A 97 -7.04 0.65 -5.33
N PHE A 98 -7.31 -0.08 -6.42
CA PHE A 98 -8.66 -0.48 -6.76
C PHE A 98 -9.06 -1.66 -5.88
N TYR A 99 -9.82 -1.40 -4.82
CA TYR A 99 -10.17 -2.39 -3.82
C TYR A 99 -11.64 -2.74 -3.87
N GLN A 100 -11.92 -4.03 -4.00
CA GLN A 100 -13.25 -4.61 -4.01
C GLN A 100 -13.53 -5.20 -2.62
N GLU A 101 -14.40 -4.55 -1.84
CA GLU A 101 -14.57 -4.89 -0.41
C GLU A 101 -15.19 -6.26 -0.20
N GLU A 102 -16.18 -6.62 -1.03
CA GLU A 102 -16.87 -7.92 -0.93
C GLU A 102 -15.92 -9.09 -1.21
N GLN A 103 -15.07 -8.95 -2.24
CA GLN A 103 -14.09 -9.97 -2.61
C GLN A 103 -12.78 -9.85 -1.82
N GLN A 104 -12.63 -8.79 -1.01
CA GLN A 104 -11.38 -8.40 -0.36
C GLN A 104 -10.18 -8.37 -1.33
N PHE A 105 -10.43 -7.98 -2.58
CA PHE A 105 -9.45 -8.07 -3.67
C PHE A 105 -8.94 -6.70 -4.07
N LEU A 106 -7.62 -6.52 -4.04
CA LEU A 106 -6.89 -5.34 -4.45
C LEU A 106 -6.25 -5.58 -5.82
N THR A 107 -6.52 -4.68 -6.77
CA THR A 107 -5.69 -4.52 -7.98
C THR A 107 -4.92 -3.20 -7.89
N PRO A 108 -3.62 -3.23 -7.58
CA PRO A 108 -2.82 -2.02 -7.41
C PRO A 108 -2.19 -1.54 -8.72
N LEU A 109 -2.32 -0.23 -9.01
CA LEU A 109 -1.62 0.43 -10.12
C LEU A 109 -0.71 1.52 -9.56
N VAL A 110 0.60 1.38 -9.77
CA VAL A 110 1.62 2.25 -9.15
C VAL A 110 2.40 3.00 -10.23
N PHE A 111 2.55 4.30 -10.03
CA PHE A 111 3.40 5.18 -10.82
C PHE A 111 4.54 5.72 -9.98
N VAL A 112 5.76 5.62 -10.49
CA VAL A 112 6.97 6.17 -9.85
C VAL A 112 7.57 7.24 -10.76
N LYS A 113 7.69 8.46 -10.25
CA LYS A 113 8.14 9.63 -11.00
C LYS A 113 9.61 9.53 -11.43
N SER A 114 10.48 9.03 -10.55
CA SER A 114 11.93 8.97 -10.79
C SER A 114 12.29 8.03 -11.94
N THR A 115 11.52 6.97 -12.15
CA THR A 115 11.70 5.98 -13.21
C THR A 115 10.72 6.16 -14.38
N ASN A 116 9.75 7.08 -14.25
CA ASN A 116 8.64 7.27 -15.17
C ASN A 116 7.92 5.94 -15.53
N SER A 117 7.73 5.08 -14.54
CA SER A 117 7.16 3.75 -14.73
C SER A 117 5.74 3.67 -14.16
N LEU A 118 4.80 3.14 -14.96
CA LEU A 118 3.44 2.81 -14.54
C LEU A 118 3.25 1.30 -14.61
N VAL A 119 3.00 0.66 -13.47
CA VAL A 119 3.01 -0.80 -13.33
C VAL A 119 1.76 -1.28 -12.60
N TRP A 120 1.11 -2.29 -13.17
CA TRP A 120 0.16 -3.13 -12.43
C TRP A 120 0.98 -4.07 -11.55
N GLU A 121 1.01 -3.77 -10.26
CA GLU A 121 1.77 -4.56 -9.30
C GLU A 121 1.01 -5.86 -9.01
N ASN A 122 1.73 -6.97 -8.93
CA ASN A 122 1.11 -8.23 -8.52
C ASN A 122 0.81 -8.24 -7.02
N SER A 123 1.59 -7.50 -6.22
CA SER A 123 1.44 -7.43 -4.77
C SER A 123 1.98 -6.10 -4.24
N CYS A 124 1.31 -5.50 -3.27
CA CYS A 124 1.63 -4.17 -2.73
C CYS A 124 1.38 -4.10 -1.22
N GLY A 125 2.42 -4.34 -0.40
CA GLY A 125 2.32 -4.28 1.06
C GLY A 125 1.86 -2.92 1.59
N SER A 126 2.39 -1.81 1.05
CA SER A 126 1.93 -0.46 1.45
C SER A 126 0.49 -0.17 1.01
N GLY A 127 0.04 -0.76 -0.11
CA GLY A 127 -1.33 -0.65 -0.59
C GLY A 127 -2.30 -1.39 0.34
N THR A 128 -1.92 -2.58 0.78
CA THR A 128 -2.63 -3.35 1.82
C THR A 128 -2.78 -2.55 3.11
N VAL A 129 -1.70 -1.92 3.60
CA VAL A 129 -1.76 -1.02 4.78
C VAL A 129 -2.69 0.16 4.51
N ALA A 130 -2.63 0.78 3.34
CA ALA A 130 -3.49 1.92 3.00
C ALA A 130 -4.99 1.58 3.07
N ILE A 131 -5.38 0.41 2.55
CA ILE A 131 -6.77 -0.08 2.62
C ILE A 131 -7.19 -0.32 4.06
N ALA A 132 -6.38 -1.04 4.83
CA ALA A 132 -6.72 -1.37 6.22
C ALA A 132 -6.76 -0.13 7.11
N ALA A 133 -5.84 0.82 6.92
CA ALA A 133 -5.83 2.10 7.61
C ALA A 133 -7.08 2.93 7.28
N ALA A 134 -7.47 2.98 6.00
CA ALA A 134 -8.70 3.66 5.60
C ALA A 134 -9.96 2.99 6.16
N LEU A 135 -10.01 1.65 6.23
CA LEU A 135 -11.08 0.92 6.91
C LEU A 135 -11.11 1.19 8.41
N ALA A 136 -9.94 1.20 9.07
CA ALA A 136 -9.81 1.53 10.49
C ALA A 136 -10.34 2.94 10.77
N ALA A 137 -9.98 3.93 9.95
CA ALA A 137 -10.45 5.30 10.06
C ALA A 137 -11.96 5.44 9.83
N LYS A 138 -12.51 4.76 8.81
CA LYS A 138 -13.97 4.74 8.54
C LYS A 138 -14.76 4.16 9.72
N ARG A 139 -14.22 3.12 10.36
CA ARG A 139 -14.87 2.39 11.45
C ARG A 139 -14.52 2.93 12.85
N LYS A 140 -13.49 3.78 12.94
CA LYS A 140 -12.85 4.26 14.18
C LYS A 140 -12.47 3.11 15.12
N GLN A 141 -11.89 2.05 14.55
CA GLN A 141 -11.55 0.85 15.31
C GLN A 141 -10.34 0.13 14.73
N SER A 142 -9.67 -0.67 15.57
CA SER A 142 -8.55 -1.51 15.16
C SER A 142 -8.99 -2.60 14.17
N ILE A 143 -8.06 -3.03 13.31
CA ILE A 143 -8.21 -4.15 12.38
C ILE A 143 -7.24 -5.23 12.85
N ASP A 144 -7.74 -6.33 13.42
CA ASP A 144 -6.90 -7.36 14.04
C ASP A 144 -6.42 -8.48 13.10
N GLY A 145 -6.70 -8.36 11.80
CA GLY A 145 -6.30 -9.35 10.79
C GLY A 145 -7.24 -9.31 9.59
N LEU A 146 -7.00 -8.38 8.68
CA LEU A 146 -7.66 -8.34 7.37
C LEU A 146 -6.78 -9.07 6.37
N SER A 147 -7.36 -10.02 5.65
CA SER A 147 -6.75 -10.66 4.49
C SER A 147 -7.08 -9.88 3.23
N VAL A 148 -6.06 -9.41 2.50
CA VAL A 148 -6.22 -8.69 1.23
C VAL A 148 -5.66 -9.54 0.10
N LEU A 149 -6.57 -10.06 -0.73
CA LEU A 149 -6.24 -10.81 -1.94
C LEU A 149 -5.74 -9.87 -3.03
N GLN A 150 -4.74 -10.31 -3.79
CA GLN A 150 -4.05 -9.56 -4.84
C GLN A 150 -3.67 -10.53 -5.97
N PRO A 151 -3.31 -10.03 -7.18
CA PRO A 151 -2.92 -10.91 -8.29
C PRO A 151 -1.78 -11.89 -7.96
N GLY A 152 -0.84 -11.47 -7.11
CA GLY A 152 0.32 -12.24 -6.69
C GLY A 152 0.14 -13.05 -5.41
N GLY A 153 -1.07 -13.08 -4.82
CA GLY A 153 -1.36 -13.83 -3.61
C GLY A 153 -2.08 -12.99 -2.56
N GLU A 154 -1.87 -13.32 -1.29
CA GLU A 154 -2.58 -12.73 -0.16
C GLU A 154 -1.60 -12.05 0.80
N ILE A 155 -1.95 -10.85 1.27
CA ILE A 155 -1.26 -10.18 2.37
C ILE A 155 -2.26 -9.96 3.50
N GLY A 156 -1.94 -10.49 4.67
CA GLY A 156 -2.64 -10.18 5.92
C GLY A 156 -2.14 -8.86 6.50
N VAL A 157 -3.03 -8.10 7.14
CA VAL A 157 -2.68 -6.81 7.76
C VAL A 157 -3.40 -6.60 9.08
N LYS A 158 -2.68 -6.02 10.02
CA LYS A 158 -3.17 -5.56 11.31
C LYS A 158 -2.93 -4.05 11.45
N ILE A 159 -3.95 -3.34 11.94
CA ILE A 159 -3.90 -1.91 12.25
C ILE A 159 -4.36 -1.72 13.69
N LYS A 160 -3.54 -1.06 14.50
CA LYS A 160 -3.95 -0.55 15.80
C LYS A 160 -4.44 0.88 15.63
N TRP A 161 -5.67 1.12 16.09
CA TRP A 161 -6.33 2.41 16.00
C TRP A 161 -6.57 2.98 17.40
N ASP A 162 -6.13 4.22 17.61
CA ASP A 162 -6.46 5.04 18.78
C ASP A 162 -6.50 6.51 18.35
N GLU A 163 -7.69 7.02 18.06
CA GLU A 163 -7.95 8.32 17.39
C GLU A 163 -7.34 8.50 15.97
N ASP A 164 -6.21 7.85 15.69
CA ASP A 164 -5.53 7.68 14.40
C ASP A 164 -4.84 6.29 14.34
N VAL A 165 -4.08 6.01 13.27
CA VAL A 165 -3.29 4.79 13.12
C VAL A 165 -1.99 4.89 13.93
N GLU A 166 -1.93 4.14 15.03
CA GLU A 166 -0.76 4.07 15.92
C GLU A 166 0.27 3.04 15.44
N GLU A 167 -0.20 1.89 14.95
CA GLU A 167 0.67 0.80 14.50
C GLU A 167 0.07 0.12 13.27
N ALA A 168 0.94 -0.24 12.33
CA ALA A 168 0.58 -1.00 11.14
C ALA A 168 1.55 -2.16 10.94
N GLU A 169 1.02 -3.30 10.52
CA GLU A 169 1.79 -4.52 10.39
C GLU A 169 1.21 -5.41 9.30
N ILE A 170 2.08 -5.99 8.47
CA ILE A 170 1.66 -6.98 7.48
C ILE A 170 2.26 -8.34 7.81
N PHE A 171 1.58 -9.39 7.37
CA PHE A 171 2.01 -10.76 7.53
C PHE A 171 1.57 -11.61 6.34
N GLY A 172 2.32 -12.66 6.05
CA GLY A 172 2.05 -13.54 4.93
C GLY A 172 3.02 -14.70 4.85
N GLU A 173 2.76 -15.60 3.92
CA GLU A 173 3.66 -16.70 3.60
C GLU A 173 4.61 -16.29 2.47
N VAL A 174 5.89 -16.64 2.64
CA VAL A 174 6.94 -16.43 1.64
C VAL A 174 7.53 -17.79 1.29
N ASN A 175 7.58 -18.07 -0.01
CA ASN A 175 8.13 -19.30 -0.56
C ASN A 175 9.44 -19.02 -1.31
N LEU A 176 10.45 -19.84 -1.08
CA LEU A 176 11.69 -19.80 -1.86
C LEU A 176 11.48 -20.58 -3.16
N GLU A 177 11.32 -19.86 -4.27
CA GLU A 177 11.08 -20.45 -5.59
C GLU A 177 12.36 -20.94 -6.28
N ALA A 178 13.46 -20.17 -6.17
CA ALA A 178 14.74 -20.51 -6.79
C ALA A 178 15.91 -19.84 -6.07
N GLU A 179 17.09 -20.45 -6.16
CA GLU A 179 18.37 -19.92 -5.71
C GLU A 179 19.42 -20.19 -6.80
N GLY A 180 20.26 -19.21 -7.14
CA GLY A 180 21.25 -19.37 -8.22
C GLY A 180 22.15 -18.15 -8.41
N ILE A 181 22.98 -18.20 -9.47
CA ILE A 181 23.93 -17.14 -9.83
C ILE A 181 23.50 -16.49 -11.15
N VAL A 182 23.41 -15.16 -11.18
CA VAL A 182 23.08 -14.39 -12.38
C VAL A 182 24.33 -13.71 -12.93
N TYR A 183 24.65 -13.96 -14.20
CA TYR A 183 25.73 -13.28 -14.92
C TYR A 183 25.14 -12.11 -15.71
N VAL A 184 25.47 -10.89 -15.29
CA VAL A 184 25.12 -9.65 -16.01
C VAL A 184 26.24 -9.28 -16.98
N LYS A 185 25.88 -8.82 -18.19
CA LYS A 185 26.81 -8.37 -19.23
C LYS A 185 27.20 -6.91 -19.04
#